data_AF-A0A143HD74-F1
#
_entry.id   AF-A0A143HD74-F1
#
_cell.length_a   1.000
_cell.length_b   1.000
_cell.length_c   1.000
_cell.angle_alpha   90.00
_cell.angle_beta   90.00
_cell.angle_gamma   90.00
#
_symmetry.space_group_name_H-M   'P 1'
#
loop_
_entity.id
_entity.type
_entity.pdbx_description
1 polymer ?
#
loop_
_entity_poly.entity_id
_entity_poly.type
_entity_poly.pdbx_seq_one_letter_code
_entity_poly.pdbx_strand_id
1 'polypeptide(L)' 'MDSKANTFLSKEEMEIYEYALRDEFKGMHIPSEKQDEYIEKILTADEEAIMHLRKKGAIAISREILQEDNIFNKK' A
#
# COMPACT_ATOMS: atom_id res chain seq x y z
N MET A 1 9.85 23.69 10.50
CA MET A 1 9.28 22.38 10.87
C MET A 1 9.47 21.47 9.66
N ASP A 2 10.24 20.41 9.87
CA ASP A 2 10.86 19.58 8.83
C ASP A 2 9.87 18.91 7.88
N SER A 3 9.73 19.48 6.68
CA SER A 3 8.85 18.98 5.61
C SER A 3 9.34 17.67 4.95
N LYS A 4 10.37 17.01 5.49
CA LYS A 4 10.95 15.76 4.94
C LYS A 4 10.51 14.51 5.69
N ALA A 5 9.81 14.64 6.81
CA ALA A 5 9.51 13.51 7.71
C ALA A 5 8.35 12.61 7.23
N ASN A 6 7.72 12.88 6.07
CA ASN A 6 6.45 12.24 5.70
C ASN A 6 6.45 11.57 4.32
N THR A 7 7.59 11.50 3.64
CA THR A 7 7.69 10.89 2.29
C THR A 7 7.71 9.37 2.29
N PHE A 8 8.09 8.77 3.42
CA PHE A 8 8.17 7.31 3.59
C PHE A 8 7.33 6.85 4.76
N LEU A 9 6.95 5.58 4.75
CA LEU A 9 6.34 4.92 5.90
C LEU A 9 7.42 4.68 6.96
N SER A 10 7.10 4.99 8.21
CA SER A 10 7.88 4.51 9.34
C SER A 10 7.80 2.98 9.43
N LYS A 11 8.73 2.34 10.13
CA LYS A 11 8.71 0.89 10.34
C LYS A 11 7.39 0.40 10.94
N GLU A 12 6.85 1.14 11.92
CA GLU A 12 5.57 0.83 12.55
C GLU A 12 4.41 0.92 11.55
N GLU A 13 4.37 1.98 10.73
CA GLU A 13 3.36 2.09 9.67
C GLU A 13 3.47 0.96 8.65
N MET A 14 4.68 0.56 8.25
CA MET A 14 4.88 -0.56 7.33
C MET A 14 4.29 -1.85 7.91
N GLU A 15 4.57 -2.16 9.17
CA GLU A 15 4.04 -3.36 9.84
C GLU A 15 2.50 -3.33 9.93
N ILE A 16 1.92 -2.16 10.26
CA ILE A 16 0.46 -1.97 10.34
C ILE A 16 -0.19 -2.14 8.96
N TYR A 17 0.35 -1.48 7.92
CA TYR A 17 -0.21 -1.56 6.58
C TYR A 17 -0.01 -2.94 5.98
N GLU A 18 1.14 -3.58 6.18
CA GLU A 18 1.36 -4.96 5.74
C GLU A 18 0.31 -5.90 6.33
N TYR A 19 0.10 -5.85 7.64
CA TYR A 19 -0.90 -6.69 8.30
C TYR A 19 -2.30 -6.48 7.71
N ALA A 20 -2.72 -5.22 7.59
CA ALA A 20 -4.05 -4.88 7.09
C ALA A 20 -4.23 -5.28 5.62
N LEU A 21 -3.23 -5.03 4.77
CA LEU A 21 -3.28 -5.42 3.36
C LEU A 21 -3.32 -6.94 3.21
N ARG A 22 -2.54 -7.70 3.98
CA ARG A 22 -2.57 -9.16 3.98
C ARG A 22 -3.95 -9.70 4.37
N ASP A 23 -4.59 -9.12 5.37
CA ASP A 23 -5.93 -9.53 5.80
C ASP A 23 -6.97 -9.30 4.69
N GLU A 24 -6.96 -8.12 4.08
CA GLU A 24 -7.83 -7.78 2.96
C GLU A 24 -7.60 -8.69 1.74
N PHE A 25 -6.34 -8.91 1.35
CA PHE A 25 -6.01 -9.76 0.21
C PHE A 25 -6.39 -11.23 0.43
N LYS A 26 -6.26 -11.74 1.66
CA LYS A 26 -6.79 -13.06 2.04
C LYS A 26 -8.31 -13.12 1.91
N GLY A 27 -9.02 -12.09 2.41
CA GLY A 27 -10.47 -11.98 2.28
C GLY A 27 -10.95 -11.92 0.83
N MET A 28 -10.12 -11.41 -0.08
CA MET A 28 -10.38 -11.37 -1.52
C MET A 28 -9.88 -12.61 -2.30
N HIS A 29 -9.36 -13.63 -1.61
CA HIS A 29 -8.84 -14.86 -2.20
C HIS A 29 -7.71 -14.65 -3.23
N ILE A 30 -6.88 -13.63 -3.05
CA ILE A 30 -5.70 -13.41 -3.90
C ILE A 30 -4.62 -14.44 -3.55
N PRO A 31 -3.97 -15.09 -4.54
CA PRO A 31 -2.86 -16.01 -4.27
C PRO A 31 -1.70 -15.35 -3.53
N SER A 32 -1.10 -16.03 -2.55
CA SER A 32 -0.05 -15.47 -1.67
C SER A 32 1.09 -14.79 -2.43
N GLU A 33 1.56 -15.39 -3.54
CA GLU A 33 2.62 -14.82 -4.38
C GLU A 33 2.24 -13.43 -4.92
N LYS A 34 0.99 -13.25 -5.36
CA LYS A 34 0.50 -11.95 -5.81
C LYS A 34 0.26 -10.97 -4.67
N GLN A 35 -0.05 -11.47 -3.47
CA GLN A 35 -0.18 -10.60 -2.30
C GLN A 35 1.15 -9.92 -2.00
N ASP A 36 2.25 -10.68 -1.99
CA ASP A 36 3.57 -10.16 -1.70
C ASP A 36 3.98 -9.09 -2.74
N GLU A 37 3.74 -9.34 -4.03
CA GLU A 37 3.96 -8.35 -5.09
C GLU A 37 3.18 -7.05 -4.87
N TYR A 38 1.88 -7.13 -4.53
CA TYR A 38 1.06 -5.95 -4.29
C TYR A 38 1.46 -5.20 -3.03
N ILE A 39 1.81 -5.92 -1.95
CA ILE A 39 2.25 -5.31 -0.69
C ILE A 39 3.56 -4.58 -0.90
N GLU A 40 4.56 -5.23 -1.53
CA GLU A 40 5.85 -4.60 -1.82
C GLU A 40 5.63 -3.32 -2.64
N LYS A 41 4.79 -3.39 -3.66
CA LYS A 41 4.45 -2.26 -4.51
C LYS A 41 3.80 -1.10 -3.74
N ILE A 42 2.92 -1.39 -2.78
CA ILE A 42 2.25 -0.36 -1.98
C ILE A 42 3.21 0.27 -0.96
N LEU A 43 4.01 -0.54 -0.28
CA LEU A 43 4.85 -0.08 0.84
C LEU A 43 6.14 0.62 0.39
N THR A 44 6.59 0.38 -0.83
CA THR A 44 7.79 0.99 -1.42
C THR A 44 7.47 2.11 -2.43
N ALA A 45 6.19 2.49 -2.53
CA ALA A 45 5.71 3.48 -3.49
C ALA A 45 6.27 4.89 -3.22
N ASP A 46 6.09 5.77 -4.20
CA ASP A 46 6.49 7.17 -4.09
C ASP A 46 5.64 7.97 -3.09
N GLU A 47 6.06 9.20 -2.80
CA GLU A 47 5.41 10.08 -1.84
C GLU A 47 3.92 10.30 -2.16
N GLU A 48 3.55 10.45 -3.43
CA GLU A 48 2.16 10.71 -3.84
C GLU A 48 1.28 9.50 -3.49
N ALA A 49 1.76 8.30 -3.81
CA ALA A 49 1.09 7.04 -3.53
C ALA A 49 1.03 6.74 -2.01
N ILE A 50 2.09 7.03 -1.24
CA ILE A 50 2.08 6.87 0.22
C ILE A 50 1.12 7.85 0.90
N MET A 51 1.04 9.10 0.44
CA MET A 51 0.02 10.03 0.93
C MET A 51 -1.40 9.54 0.60
N HIS A 52 -1.60 8.96 -0.58
CA HIS A 52 -2.88 8.38 -0.97
C HIS A 52 -3.25 7.18 -0.09
N LEU A 53 -2.28 6.28 0.19
CA LEU A 53 -2.45 5.18 1.14
C LEU A 53 -2.89 5.68 2.52
N ARG A 54 -2.20 6.67 3.08
CA ARG A 54 -2.57 7.26 4.38
C ARG A 54 -3.96 7.90 4.38
N LYS A 55 -4.35 8.52 3.27
CA LYS A 55 -5.65 9.19 3.13
C LYS A 55 -6.81 8.21 2.97
N LYS A 56 -6.59 7.08 2.28
CA LYS A 56 -7.64 6.12 1.90
C LYS A 56 -7.70 4.90 2.81
N GLY A 57 -6.58 4.51 3.41
CA GLY A 57 -6.44 3.33 4.24
C GLY A 57 -6.33 2.02 3.44
N ALA A 58 -5.83 0.98 4.10
CA ALA A 58 -5.51 -0.32 3.48
C ALA A 58 -6.70 -0.97 2.76
N ILE A 59 -7.92 -0.87 3.30
CA ILE A 59 -9.14 -1.47 2.74
C ILE A 59 -9.48 -0.90 1.36
N ALA A 60 -9.33 0.41 1.18
CA ALA A 60 -9.59 1.04 -0.11
C ALA A 60 -8.47 0.72 -1.11
N ILE A 61 -7.22 0.80 -0.66
CA ILE A 61 -6.05 0.53 -1.50
C ILE A 61 -5.99 -0.94 -1.94
N SER A 62 -6.40 -1.90 -1.09
CA SER A 62 -6.41 -3.32 -1.42
C SER A 62 -7.29 -3.63 -2.64
N ARG A 63 -8.33 -2.83 -2.88
CA ARG A 63 -9.21 -2.95 -4.06
C ARG A 63 -8.67 -2.17 -5.25
N GLU A 64 -8.09 -1.00 -4.99
CA GLU A 64 -7.54 -0.11 -6.02
C GLU A 64 -6.31 -0.70 -6.72
N ILE A 65 -5.41 -1.35 -5.97
CA ILE A 65 -4.16 -1.93 -6.49
C ILE A 65 -4.39 -3.00 -7.58
N LEU A 66 -5.59 -3.59 -7.62
CA LEU A 66 -5.98 -4.59 -8.61
C LEU A 66 -6.40 -3.97 -9.95
N GLN A 67 -6.64 -2.66 -9.98
CA GLN A 67 -6.99 -1.93 -11.19
C GLN A 67 -5.74 -1.60 -11.99
N GLU A 68 -5.80 -1.67 -13.32
CA GLU A 68 -4.65 -1.43 -14.19
C GLU A 68 -4.13 0.03 -14.11
N ASP A 69 -5.04 0.99 -13.90
CA ASP A 69 -4.74 2.44 -13.87
C ASP A 69 -4.70 3.00 -12.43
N ASN A 70 -4.05 2.27 -11.51
CA ASN A 70 -3.89 2.74 -10.15
C ASN A 70 -2.61 3.58 -9.97
N ILE A 71 -2.61 4.45 -8.96
CA ILE A 71 -1.49 5.37 -8.69
C ILE A 71 -0.17 4.65 -8.36
N PHE A 72 -0.23 3.43 -7.84
CA PHE A 72 0.94 2.62 -7.49
C PHE A 72 1.59 1.96 -8.71
N ASN A 73 0.94 1.98 -9.89
CA ASN A 73 1.48 1.43 -11.14
C ASN A 73 2.33 2.43 -11.94
N LYS A 74 2.56 3.66 -11.44
CA LYS A 74 3.40 4.66 -12.10
C LYS A 74 4.84 4.12 -12.23
N LYS A 75 5.37 4.17 -13.46
CA LYS A 75 6.73 3.72 -13.83
C LYS A 75 7.77 4.80 -13.57
#